data_AF-A0A662P737-F1
#
_entry.id   AF-A0A662P737-F1
#
_cell.length_a   1.000
_cell.length_b   1.000
_cell.length_c   1.000
_cell.angle_alpha   90.00
_cell.angle_beta   90.00
_cell.angle_gamma   90.00
#
_symmetry.space_group_name_H-M   'P 1'
#
loop_
_entity.id
_entity.type
_entity.pdbx_description
1 polymer ?
#
loop_
_entity_poly.entity_id
_entity_poly.type
_entity_poly.pdbx_seq_one_letter_code
_entity_poly.pdbx_strand_id
1 'polypeptide(L)'
;MSAGVKFVQEPWVYAEQAPPHDLLKVKHWRKHYDVNLLPDFLRDTEVGDSVKRHHGKWESDMMSAALARQFFYGADYLKGDIDSGTLFFIPVYETKKCRGGVIYWDKAEREQLQRQIFKVYEIEKTKGTKNWLRKANRIVNELLSEFPADTWTPFSSLKAHHIMTWILHMQAYDEKTSGELIKSFIRDVESPELCILMFRFPERDIEFYKLRELRRFIRNMHRALEEIRLILLGLKSKFRFPILCTKIGDELITVVLNHNPWTPSKRPVEDIIAEISRISSKRGGVKCAIKVIRVKLKKKPSKKRGGRPYWVVCESPVEEEYYVGSSVREGGVGKAEWVSDMRKRTVAWTSIEPKYGLTKSCERFIVDYALKVMEKLPHTPGFTKPQLKLNASPDIMFTVMDGYERFLQDVEKRMKPVVKSFSRSIFVLGLDGYRKAFRSYEWLVNIAKERLHIPVNIGMVVVDSKFPFWRVLEILKKYPNNLTVVPRGGKMVSLSENDFKYMMEMIPIVRKIKPSVWENEIAPASAKSIEELDFELRRLSEGAKRKINPNDGKKILDFAKKIDENHRELTEEQRRSIRYAAFKRLSDFAMGK
;
A
#
# COMPACT_ATOMS: atom_id res chain seq x y z
N MET A 1 24.81 -24.88 -29.88
CA MET A 1 23.97 -25.82 -29.09
C MET A 1 23.31 -25.04 -27.96
N SER A 2 22.03 -24.74 -28.13
CA SER A 2 21.21 -23.87 -27.28
C SER A 2 20.54 -24.68 -26.17
N ALA A 3 21.06 -24.59 -24.94
CA ALA A 3 20.38 -25.11 -23.77
C ALA A 3 19.33 -24.10 -23.30
N GLY A 4 18.05 -24.42 -23.57
CA GLY A 4 16.90 -23.62 -23.21
C GLY A 4 16.69 -23.53 -21.70
N VAL A 5 16.80 -22.32 -21.16
CA VAL A 5 16.33 -21.99 -19.82
C VAL A 5 14.82 -21.82 -19.88
N LYS A 6 14.07 -22.84 -19.43
CA LYS A 6 12.62 -22.71 -19.18
C LYS A 6 12.40 -21.80 -17.98
N PHE A 7 11.94 -20.57 -18.22
CA PHE A 7 11.44 -19.67 -17.18
C PHE A 7 9.97 -20.01 -16.83
N VAL A 8 9.75 -20.26 -15.53
CA VAL A 8 8.67 -19.72 -14.67
C VAL A 8 7.24 -20.28 -14.82
N GLN A 9 6.89 -21.20 -13.91
CA GLN A 9 5.59 -21.09 -13.21
C GLN A 9 5.82 -20.17 -12.00
N GLU A 10 5.08 -19.06 -11.92
CA GLU A 10 5.14 -18.17 -10.76
C GLU A 10 4.79 -18.97 -9.48
N PRO A 11 5.55 -18.86 -8.38
CA PRO A 11 5.34 -19.73 -7.21
C PRO A 11 4.36 -19.16 -6.16
N TRP A 12 3.98 -17.88 -6.24
CA TRP A 12 3.20 -17.16 -5.21
C TRP A 12 1.71 -17.56 -5.11
N VAL A 13 1.25 -18.49 -5.94
CA VAL A 13 -0.12 -18.41 -6.48
C VAL A 13 -1.15 -19.29 -5.76
N TYR A 14 -0.81 -20.04 -4.70
CA TYR A 14 -1.78 -20.98 -4.11
C TYR A 14 -2.90 -20.28 -3.32
N ALA A 15 -2.59 -19.23 -2.55
CA ALA A 15 -3.60 -18.51 -1.79
C ALA A 15 -4.40 -17.54 -2.68
N GLU A 16 -3.74 -16.86 -3.63
CA GLU A 16 -4.40 -15.97 -4.61
C GLU A 16 -5.32 -16.72 -5.62
N GLN A 17 -5.12 -18.03 -5.78
CA GLN A 17 -5.99 -18.94 -6.54
C GLN A 17 -7.20 -19.44 -5.75
N ALA A 18 -7.40 -18.95 -4.51
CA ALA A 18 -8.55 -19.31 -3.67
C ALA A 18 -9.85 -19.26 -4.48
N PRO A 19 -10.65 -20.35 -4.47
CA PRO A 19 -11.97 -20.32 -5.06
C PRO A 19 -12.77 -19.16 -4.45
N PRO A 20 -13.32 -18.24 -5.27
CA PRO A 20 -14.06 -17.09 -4.74
C PRO A 20 -15.45 -17.56 -4.25
N HIS A 21 -15.47 -18.16 -3.06
CA HIS A 21 -16.63 -18.88 -2.51
C HIS A 21 -17.87 -17.98 -2.30
N ASP A 22 -17.66 -16.68 -2.18
CA ASP A 22 -18.70 -15.66 -2.01
C ASP A 22 -18.94 -14.82 -3.28
N LEU A 23 -18.48 -15.25 -4.46
CA LEU A 23 -18.61 -14.47 -5.71
C LEU A 23 -20.07 -14.07 -6.03
N LEU A 24 -21.05 -14.88 -5.62
CA LEU A 24 -22.46 -14.61 -5.85
C LEU A 24 -23.02 -13.51 -4.94
N LYS A 25 -22.31 -13.06 -3.89
CA LYS A 25 -22.73 -11.92 -3.06
C LYS A 25 -22.88 -10.63 -3.89
N VAL A 26 -22.12 -10.51 -4.98
CA VAL A 26 -22.19 -9.35 -5.88
C VAL A 26 -23.64 -9.07 -6.31
N LYS A 27 -24.39 -10.11 -6.69
CA LYS A 27 -25.78 -9.96 -7.17
C LYS A 27 -26.83 -10.61 -6.25
N HIS A 28 -26.48 -11.67 -5.53
CA HIS A 28 -27.42 -12.58 -4.86
C HIS A 28 -27.11 -12.76 -3.38
N TRP A 29 -26.92 -11.68 -2.62
CA TRP A 29 -26.52 -11.69 -1.20
C TRP A 29 -27.27 -12.68 -0.29
N ARG A 30 -28.59 -12.85 -0.42
CA ARG A 30 -29.33 -13.81 0.43
C ARG A 30 -29.30 -15.27 -0.07
N LYS A 31 -28.90 -15.46 -1.33
CA LYS A 31 -28.85 -16.76 -2.02
C LYS A 31 -27.46 -17.05 -2.59
N HIS A 32 -26.41 -16.45 -2.02
CA HIS A 32 -25.05 -16.53 -2.56
C HIS A 32 -24.45 -17.94 -2.48
N TYR A 33 -25.11 -18.86 -1.76
CA TYR A 33 -24.80 -20.29 -1.65
C TYR A 33 -25.57 -21.17 -2.64
N ASP A 34 -26.50 -20.60 -3.41
CA ASP A 34 -27.29 -21.36 -4.38
C ASP A 34 -26.46 -21.62 -5.64
N VAL A 35 -25.90 -22.83 -5.73
CA VAL A 35 -25.07 -23.28 -6.85
C VAL A 35 -25.80 -23.20 -8.20
N ASN A 36 -27.13 -23.21 -8.22
CA ASN A 36 -27.91 -23.10 -9.46
C ASN A 36 -27.80 -21.70 -10.09
N LEU A 37 -27.39 -20.70 -9.32
CA LEU A 37 -27.12 -19.35 -9.81
C LEU A 37 -25.76 -19.23 -10.53
N LEU A 38 -24.93 -20.27 -10.47
CA LEU A 38 -23.72 -20.36 -11.29
C LEU A 38 -24.05 -20.85 -12.71
N PRO A 39 -23.27 -20.42 -13.72
CA PRO A 39 -23.25 -21.05 -15.03
C PRO A 39 -23.02 -22.56 -14.91
N ASP A 40 -23.70 -23.36 -15.73
CA ASP A 40 -23.67 -24.82 -15.66
C ASP A 40 -22.25 -25.39 -15.62
N PHE A 41 -21.35 -24.83 -16.42
CA PHE A 41 -19.96 -25.27 -16.49
C PHE A 41 -19.10 -25.01 -15.25
N LEU A 42 -19.60 -24.24 -14.27
CA LEU A 42 -18.93 -23.99 -12.99
C LEU A 42 -19.51 -24.80 -11.85
N ARG A 43 -20.71 -25.37 -11.99
CA ARG A 43 -21.43 -26.04 -10.90
C ARG A 43 -20.66 -27.24 -10.34
N ASP A 44 -20.06 -28.04 -11.22
CA ASP A 44 -19.30 -29.24 -10.87
C ASP A 44 -17.78 -28.97 -10.78
N THR A 45 -17.39 -27.75 -10.43
CA THR A 45 -15.99 -27.35 -10.23
C THR A 45 -15.71 -27.04 -8.76
N GLU A 46 -14.43 -26.89 -8.40
CA GLU A 46 -14.00 -26.46 -7.05
C GLU A 46 -14.70 -25.16 -6.59
N VAL A 47 -15.00 -24.26 -7.53
CA VAL A 47 -15.76 -23.02 -7.27
C VAL A 47 -17.20 -23.34 -6.90
N GLY A 48 -17.89 -24.19 -7.67
CA GLY A 48 -19.24 -24.62 -7.38
C GLY A 48 -19.35 -25.36 -6.04
N ASP A 49 -18.38 -26.21 -5.74
CA ASP A 49 -18.27 -26.90 -4.45
C ASP A 49 -18.09 -25.91 -3.29
N SER A 50 -17.24 -24.89 -3.46
CA SER A 50 -16.99 -23.87 -2.44
C SER A 50 -18.22 -22.99 -2.22
N VAL A 51 -18.91 -22.58 -3.29
CA VAL A 51 -20.19 -21.86 -3.23
C VAL A 51 -21.25 -22.69 -2.51
N LYS A 52 -21.37 -23.98 -2.81
CA LYS A 52 -22.36 -24.86 -2.18
C LYS A 52 -22.10 -25.07 -0.67
N ARG A 53 -20.82 -25.09 -0.25
CA ARG A 53 -20.42 -25.50 1.10
C ARG A 53 -20.22 -24.35 2.10
N HIS A 54 -20.06 -23.10 1.65
CA HIS A 54 -19.68 -22.03 2.59
C HIS A 54 -20.77 -21.71 3.64
N HIS A 55 -22.06 -21.78 3.31
CA HIS A 55 -23.12 -21.35 4.23
C HIS A 55 -23.33 -22.32 5.41
N GLY A 56 -22.80 -21.95 6.58
CA GLY A 56 -23.03 -22.64 7.86
C GLY A 56 -22.13 -23.86 8.13
N LYS A 57 -21.16 -24.15 7.26
CA LYS A 57 -20.25 -25.30 7.39
C LYS A 57 -18.77 -24.95 7.38
N TRP A 58 -18.38 -23.68 7.17
CA TRP A 58 -16.99 -23.27 7.13
C TRP A 58 -16.63 -22.46 8.38
N GLU A 59 -16.10 -23.13 9.38
CA GLU A 59 -15.56 -22.47 10.59
C GLU A 59 -14.43 -21.50 10.26
N SER A 60 -13.64 -21.79 9.22
CA SER A 60 -12.59 -20.92 8.68
C SER A 60 -13.13 -19.58 8.16
N ASP A 61 -14.30 -19.59 7.50
CA ASP A 61 -14.98 -18.40 7.00
C ASP A 61 -15.38 -17.48 8.16
N MET A 62 -16.00 -18.07 9.19
CA MET A 62 -16.40 -17.33 10.39
C MET A 62 -15.21 -16.77 11.18
N MET A 63 -14.08 -17.49 11.20
CA MET A 63 -12.83 -17.03 11.83
C MET A 63 -12.16 -15.92 11.03
N SER A 64 -12.06 -16.03 9.70
CA SER A 64 -11.58 -14.96 8.83
C SER A 64 -12.43 -13.71 9.01
N ALA A 65 -13.76 -13.85 9.02
CA ALA A 65 -14.67 -12.74 9.27
C ALA A 65 -14.45 -12.11 10.66
N ALA A 66 -14.05 -12.88 11.67
CA ALA A 66 -13.73 -12.34 13.00
C ALA A 66 -12.46 -11.49 12.99
N LEU A 67 -11.45 -11.85 12.19
CA LEU A 67 -10.24 -11.03 11.99
C LEU A 67 -10.54 -9.75 11.19
N ALA A 68 -11.43 -9.83 10.20
CA ALA A 68 -11.85 -8.70 9.38
C ALA A 68 -12.77 -7.71 10.14
N ARG A 69 -13.58 -8.21 11.07
CA ARG A 69 -14.48 -7.40 11.92
C ARG A 69 -13.71 -6.73 13.05
N GLN A 70 -12.93 -5.71 12.70
CA GLN A 70 -12.19 -4.89 13.65
C GLN A 70 -13.09 -4.15 14.66
N PHE A 71 -14.37 -4.02 14.30
CA PHE A 71 -15.41 -3.31 15.01
C PHE A 71 -16.50 -4.30 15.41
N PHE A 72 -16.61 -4.58 16.70
CA PHE A 72 -17.68 -5.42 17.21
C PHE A 72 -18.54 -4.66 18.24
N TYR A 73 -19.86 -4.82 18.11
CA TYR A 73 -20.96 -4.01 18.71
C TYR A 73 -21.23 -2.67 17.99
N GLY A 74 -22.47 -2.51 17.49
CA GLY A 74 -23.06 -1.19 17.20
C GLY A 74 -23.25 -0.84 15.72
N ALA A 75 -22.36 -1.28 14.83
CA ALA A 75 -22.34 -0.86 13.41
C ALA A 75 -23.36 -1.59 12.51
N ASP A 76 -24.65 -1.46 12.83
CA ASP A 76 -25.68 -1.61 11.80
C ASP A 76 -25.78 -0.27 11.05
N TYR A 77 -24.90 -0.08 10.07
CA TYR A 77 -25.22 0.83 8.98
C TYR A 77 -26.45 0.24 8.30
N LEU A 78 -27.49 1.07 8.08
CA LEU A 78 -28.83 0.68 7.59
C LEU A 78 -28.82 -0.70 6.94
N LYS A 79 -29.35 -1.70 7.67
CA LYS A 79 -29.30 -3.12 7.32
C LYS A 79 -29.72 -3.28 5.86
N GLY A 80 -28.72 -3.44 5.02
CA GLY A 80 -28.92 -3.41 3.59
C GLY A 80 -29.63 -4.66 3.13
N ASP A 81 -30.84 -4.54 2.61
CA ASP A 81 -31.16 -5.41 1.50
C ASP A 81 -30.30 -4.97 0.32
N ILE A 82 -29.98 -5.89 -0.59
CA ILE A 82 -29.28 -5.57 -1.84
C ILE A 82 -30.01 -4.45 -2.62
N ASP A 83 -31.32 -4.35 -2.39
CA ASP A 83 -32.23 -3.38 -2.99
C ASP A 83 -32.36 -2.07 -2.20
N SER A 84 -31.79 -1.97 -0.98
CA SER A 84 -31.86 -0.75 -0.16
C SER A 84 -30.63 0.16 -0.27
N GLY A 85 -29.67 -0.15 -1.15
CA GLY A 85 -28.61 0.78 -1.57
C GLY A 85 -27.45 1.01 -0.58
N THR A 86 -27.16 0.08 0.33
CA THR A 86 -26.14 0.26 1.40
C THR A 86 -24.91 -0.65 1.30
N LEU A 87 -24.65 -1.26 0.14
CA LEU A 87 -23.37 -1.95 -0.10
C LEU A 87 -22.30 -0.91 -0.43
N PHE A 88 -21.34 -0.72 0.47
CA PHE A 88 -20.26 0.24 0.29
C PHE A 88 -18.90 -0.30 0.70
N PHE A 89 -17.87 0.24 0.08
CA PHE A 89 -16.47 0.00 0.42
C PHE A 89 -15.77 1.32 0.72
N ILE A 90 -14.91 1.35 1.73
CA ILE A 90 -14.09 2.51 2.07
C ILE A 90 -12.70 2.29 1.48
N PRO A 91 -12.34 2.97 0.37
CA PRO A 91 -11.08 2.73 -0.30
C PRO A 91 -9.91 3.36 0.46
N VAL A 92 -8.73 2.75 0.33
CA VAL A 92 -7.46 3.38 0.71
C VAL A 92 -6.98 4.35 -0.36
N TYR A 93 -7.24 4.03 -1.63
CA TYR A 93 -6.96 4.89 -2.76
C TYR A 93 -8.19 5.07 -3.64
N GLU A 94 -8.63 6.31 -3.84
CA GLU A 94 -9.85 6.62 -4.57
C GLU A 94 -9.64 6.52 -6.09
N THR A 95 -9.88 5.35 -6.66
CA THR A 95 -9.78 5.06 -8.11
C THR A 95 -11.02 5.48 -8.90
N LYS A 96 -12.16 5.61 -8.22
CA LYS A 96 -13.46 5.97 -8.80
C LYS A 96 -14.21 6.94 -7.89
N LYS A 97 -15.36 7.44 -8.37
CA LYS A 97 -16.18 8.42 -7.65
C LYS A 97 -16.58 7.87 -6.28
N CYS A 98 -16.18 8.57 -5.22
CA CYS A 98 -16.55 8.29 -3.84
C CYS A 98 -17.55 9.35 -3.37
N ARG A 99 -18.64 8.94 -2.70
CA ARG A 99 -19.60 9.87 -2.09
C ARG A 99 -19.43 9.81 -0.58
N GLY A 100 -19.03 10.92 0.04
CA GLY A 100 -18.80 10.97 1.49
C GLY A 100 -17.66 10.07 1.99
N GLY A 101 -16.71 9.72 1.11
CA GLY A 101 -15.58 8.82 1.43
C GLY A 101 -15.88 7.33 1.24
N VAL A 102 -17.01 6.98 0.62
CA VAL A 102 -17.33 5.58 0.29
C VAL A 102 -17.62 5.38 -1.19
N ILE A 103 -17.29 4.19 -1.66
CA ILE A 103 -17.73 3.63 -2.93
C ILE A 103 -19.05 2.93 -2.67
N TYR A 104 -20.14 3.41 -3.26
CA TYR A 104 -21.40 2.67 -3.30
C TYR A 104 -21.43 1.77 -4.53
N TRP A 105 -22.07 0.61 -4.42
CA TRP A 105 -22.24 -0.32 -5.52
C TRP A 105 -23.73 -0.44 -5.88
N ASP A 106 -24.13 0.24 -6.95
CA ASP A 106 -25.52 0.17 -7.41
C ASP A 106 -25.85 -1.17 -8.08
N LYS A 107 -27.12 -1.39 -8.42
CA LYS A 107 -27.56 -2.64 -9.05
C LYS A 107 -26.91 -2.86 -10.42
N ALA A 108 -26.77 -1.81 -11.23
CA ALA A 108 -26.23 -1.92 -12.59
C ALA A 108 -24.73 -2.25 -12.57
N GLU A 109 -23.96 -1.58 -11.71
CA GLU A 109 -22.53 -1.87 -11.48
C GLU A 109 -22.32 -3.30 -10.99
N ARG A 110 -23.15 -3.78 -10.06
CA ARG A 110 -23.09 -5.16 -9.54
C ARG A 110 -23.40 -6.19 -10.62
N GLU A 111 -24.46 -5.97 -11.41
CA GLU A 111 -24.78 -6.85 -12.53
C GLU A 111 -23.68 -6.85 -13.59
N GLN A 112 -23.07 -5.70 -13.85
CA GLN A 112 -21.92 -5.60 -14.76
C GLN A 112 -20.72 -6.38 -14.22
N LEU A 113 -20.37 -6.22 -12.95
CA LEU A 113 -19.28 -6.96 -12.30
C LEU A 113 -19.54 -8.47 -12.34
N GLN A 114 -20.76 -8.92 -12.03
CA GLN A 114 -21.13 -10.33 -12.11
C GLN A 114 -20.97 -10.91 -13.54
N ARG A 115 -21.40 -10.16 -14.56
CA ARG A 115 -21.20 -10.54 -15.97
C ARG A 115 -19.72 -10.64 -16.33
N GLN A 116 -18.90 -9.69 -15.86
CA GLN A 116 -17.45 -9.72 -16.08
C GLN A 116 -16.80 -10.96 -15.43
N ILE A 117 -17.20 -11.29 -14.19
CA ILE A 117 -16.71 -12.48 -13.47
C ILE A 117 -16.97 -13.76 -14.29
N PHE A 118 -18.21 -13.96 -14.74
CA PHE A 118 -18.55 -15.16 -15.51
C PHE A 118 -17.85 -15.19 -16.88
N LYS A 119 -17.70 -14.03 -17.54
CA LYS A 119 -16.94 -13.91 -18.79
C LYS A 119 -15.46 -14.31 -18.61
N VAL A 120 -14.84 -13.97 -17.49
CA VAL A 120 -13.45 -14.40 -17.19
C VAL A 120 -13.35 -15.92 -17.17
N TYR A 121 -14.26 -16.60 -16.45
CA TYR A 121 -14.28 -18.06 -16.39
C TYR A 121 -14.50 -18.69 -17.76
N GLU A 122 -15.42 -18.16 -18.57
CA GLU A 122 -15.70 -18.64 -19.92
C GLU A 122 -14.47 -18.50 -20.84
N ILE A 123 -13.81 -17.33 -20.83
CA ILE A 123 -12.60 -17.07 -21.63
C ILE A 123 -11.48 -18.04 -21.23
N GLU A 124 -11.17 -18.16 -19.94
CA GLU A 124 -10.08 -19.03 -19.49
C GLU A 124 -10.37 -20.50 -19.76
N LYS A 125 -11.63 -20.95 -19.61
CA LYS A 125 -12.05 -22.30 -19.99
C LYS A 125 -11.84 -22.56 -21.47
N THR A 126 -12.25 -21.61 -22.33
CA THR A 126 -12.14 -21.73 -23.80
C THR A 126 -10.68 -21.78 -24.27
N LYS A 127 -9.75 -21.14 -23.55
CA LYS A 127 -8.30 -21.26 -23.80
C LYS A 127 -7.76 -22.68 -23.56
N GLY A 128 -8.52 -23.56 -22.90
CA GLY A 128 -8.20 -24.99 -22.79
C GLY A 128 -6.97 -25.36 -21.96
N THR A 129 -6.41 -24.43 -21.16
CA THR A 129 -5.22 -24.75 -20.36
C THR A 129 -5.57 -25.60 -19.14
N LYS A 130 -4.72 -26.58 -18.78
CA LYS A 130 -4.95 -27.50 -17.64
C LYS A 130 -5.27 -26.80 -16.31
N ASN A 131 -4.77 -25.57 -16.11
CA ASN A 131 -4.96 -24.78 -14.89
C ASN A 131 -5.89 -23.57 -15.10
N TRP A 132 -6.80 -23.63 -16.07
CA TRP A 132 -7.68 -22.50 -16.41
C TRP A 132 -8.50 -22.00 -15.20
N LEU A 133 -9.04 -22.91 -14.38
CA LEU A 133 -9.88 -22.55 -13.24
C LEU A 133 -9.10 -21.72 -12.21
N ARG A 134 -7.88 -22.12 -11.91
CA ARG A 134 -6.97 -21.40 -11.00
C ARG A 134 -6.60 -20.02 -11.54
N LYS A 135 -6.31 -19.90 -12.85
CA LYS A 135 -6.06 -18.60 -13.49
C LYS A 135 -7.29 -17.70 -13.41
N ALA A 136 -8.47 -18.25 -13.67
CA ALA A 136 -9.73 -17.52 -13.58
C ALA A 136 -10.01 -17.07 -12.14
N ASN A 137 -9.83 -17.92 -11.13
CA ASN A 137 -9.97 -17.56 -9.71
C ASN A 137 -9.09 -16.36 -9.34
N ARG A 138 -7.81 -16.37 -9.77
CA ARG A 138 -6.91 -15.23 -9.52
C ARG A 138 -7.45 -13.93 -10.12
N ILE A 139 -7.85 -13.97 -11.40
CA ILE A 139 -8.39 -12.77 -12.09
C ILE A 139 -9.71 -12.31 -11.43
N VAL A 140 -10.59 -13.24 -11.06
CA VAL A 140 -11.86 -12.92 -10.40
C VAL A 140 -11.63 -12.32 -9.01
N ASN A 141 -10.69 -12.85 -8.23
CA ASN A 141 -10.30 -12.24 -6.96
C ASN A 141 -9.79 -10.81 -7.17
N GLU A 142 -8.99 -10.53 -8.22
CA GLU A 142 -8.61 -9.15 -8.53
C GLU A 142 -9.80 -8.25 -8.87
N LEU A 143 -10.80 -8.74 -9.61
CA LEU A 143 -12.04 -7.98 -9.88
C LEU A 143 -12.84 -7.68 -8.60
N LEU A 144 -12.69 -8.51 -7.57
CA LEU A 144 -13.39 -8.40 -6.28
C LEU A 144 -12.61 -7.61 -5.23
N SER A 145 -11.48 -6.99 -5.60
CA SER A 145 -10.59 -6.26 -4.69
C SER A 145 -11.14 -4.93 -4.15
N GLU A 146 -12.24 -4.40 -4.71
CA GLU A 146 -12.95 -3.20 -4.22
C GLU A 146 -14.40 -3.50 -3.79
N PHE A 147 -14.84 -4.75 -3.92
CA PHE A 147 -16.18 -5.15 -3.50
C PHE A 147 -16.14 -5.56 -2.02
N PRO A 148 -17.00 -5.00 -1.14
CA PRO A 148 -16.94 -5.27 0.29
C PRO A 148 -17.29 -6.73 0.60
N ALA A 149 -16.57 -7.36 1.53
CA ALA A 149 -16.82 -8.75 1.92
C ALA A 149 -18.17 -8.95 2.64
N ASP A 150 -18.54 -7.96 3.46
CA ASP A 150 -19.79 -7.87 4.22
C ASP A 150 -20.06 -6.39 4.55
N THR A 151 -21.30 -6.03 4.86
CA THR A 151 -21.64 -4.67 5.33
C THR A 151 -21.01 -4.34 6.68
N TRP A 152 -20.63 -5.37 7.45
CA TRP A 152 -19.93 -5.24 8.73
C TRP A 152 -18.40 -5.17 8.60
N THR A 153 -17.87 -5.33 7.39
CA THR A 153 -16.43 -5.26 7.10
C THR A 153 -16.17 -4.32 5.92
N PRO A 154 -16.53 -3.02 6.03
CA PRO A 154 -16.54 -2.11 4.88
C PRO A 154 -15.15 -1.74 4.36
N PHE A 155 -14.08 -2.18 5.04
CA PHE A 155 -12.68 -1.98 4.65
C PHE A 155 -12.02 -3.27 4.16
N SER A 156 -12.72 -4.40 4.21
CA SER A 156 -12.20 -5.70 3.77
C SER A 156 -12.88 -6.07 2.46
N SER A 157 -12.08 -6.31 1.43
CA SER A 157 -12.59 -6.72 0.12
C SER A 157 -12.92 -8.22 0.11
N LEU A 158 -13.80 -8.63 -0.81
CA LEU A 158 -14.07 -10.05 -1.04
C LEU A 158 -12.79 -10.82 -1.42
N LYS A 159 -11.87 -10.21 -2.18
CA LYS A 159 -10.54 -10.78 -2.47
C LYS A 159 -9.83 -11.20 -1.19
N ALA A 160 -9.66 -10.25 -0.27
CA ALA A 160 -8.93 -10.48 0.97
C ALA A 160 -9.61 -11.57 1.80
N HIS A 161 -10.92 -11.49 1.91
CA HIS A 161 -11.73 -12.47 2.62
C HIS A 161 -11.61 -13.89 2.03
N HIS A 162 -11.70 -14.05 0.71
CA HIS A 162 -11.53 -15.35 0.05
C HIS A 162 -10.16 -15.96 0.34
N ILE A 163 -9.10 -15.16 0.20
CA ILE A 163 -7.72 -15.61 0.43
C ILE A 163 -7.54 -16.04 1.90
N MET A 164 -8.02 -15.23 2.85
CA MET A 164 -7.88 -15.50 4.28
C MET A 164 -8.70 -16.70 4.74
N THR A 165 -9.95 -16.81 4.29
CA THR A 165 -10.79 -17.99 4.51
C THR A 165 -10.13 -19.24 3.95
N TRP A 166 -9.52 -19.18 2.76
CA TRP A 166 -8.86 -20.32 2.13
C TRP A 166 -7.59 -20.76 2.88
N ILE A 167 -6.75 -19.81 3.32
CA ILE A 167 -5.56 -20.11 4.14
C ILE A 167 -5.95 -20.89 5.41
N LEU A 168 -7.00 -20.45 6.10
CA LEU A 168 -7.52 -21.13 7.29
C LEU A 168 -8.21 -22.45 6.94
N HIS A 169 -8.99 -22.48 5.85
CA HIS A 169 -9.73 -23.66 5.42
C HIS A 169 -8.79 -24.83 5.12
N MET A 170 -7.68 -24.57 4.44
CA MET A 170 -6.72 -25.60 4.07
C MET A 170 -5.94 -26.19 5.26
N GLN A 171 -5.91 -25.49 6.40
CA GLN A 171 -5.42 -26.05 7.67
C GLN A 171 -6.48 -26.91 8.37
N ALA A 172 -7.76 -26.62 8.09
CA ALA A 172 -8.92 -27.38 8.55
C ALA A 172 -9.25 -28.60 7.67
N TYR A 173 -8.67 -28.68 6.48
CA TYR A 173 -9.03 -29.63 5.44
C TYR A 173 -8.18 -30.91 5.52
N ASP A 174 -8.85 -32.05 5.69
CA ASP A 174 -8.28 -33.38 5.53
C ASP A 174 -8.99 -34.11 4.37
N GLU A 175 -8.23 -34.50 3.36
CA GLU A 175 -8.67 -35.26 2.19
C GLU A 175 -9.28 -36.61 2.58
N LYS A 176 -8.90 -37.19 3.74
CA LYS A 176 -9.36 -38.51 4.19
C LYS A 176 -10.62 -38.48 5.06
N THR A 177 -10.87 -37.40 5.79
CA THR A 177 -12.00 -37.31 6.76
C THR A 177 -13.02 -36.24 6.41
N SER A 178 -13.00 -35.70 5.18
CA SER A 178 -14.01 -34.74 4.68
C SER A 178 -14.23 -33.52 5.58
N GLY A 179 -13.19 -33.04 6.27
CA GLY A 179 -13.22 -31.81 7.07
C GLY A 179 -14.08 -31.87 8.35
N GLU A 180 -14.42 -33.07 8.86
CA GLU A 180 -15.23 -33.21 10.08
C GLU A 180 -14.41 -33.07 11.38
N LEU A 181 -13.12 -33.37 11.36
CA LEU A 181 -12.31 -33.46 12.59
C LEU A 181 -11.93 -32.09 13.20
N ILE A 182 -11.82 -31.05 12.37
CA ILE A 182 -11.56 -29.69 12.85
C ILE A 182 -12.88 -28.96 13.19
N LYS A 183 -14.01 -29.40 12.62
CA LYS A 183 -15.34 -28.98 13.07
C LYS A 183 -15.64 -29.41 14.49
N SER A 184 -15.36 -30.65 14.86
CA SER A 184 -15.48 -31.11 16.26
C SER A 184 -14.51 -30.35 17.15
N PHE A 185 -13.24 -30.24 16.75
CA PHE A 185 -12.23 -29.56 17.57
C PHE A 185 -12.49 -28.07 17.81
N ILE A 186 -12.84 -27.28 16.77
CA ILE A 186 -13.18 -25.86 16.91
C ILE A 186 -14.51 -25.66 17.66
N ARG A 187 -15.37 -26.68 17.71
CA ARG A 187 -16.56 -26.66 18.59
C ARG A 187 -16.17 -26.79 20.06
N ASP A 188 -15.15 -27.58 20.35
CA ASP A 188 -14.78 -27.97 21.71
C ASP A 188 -13.77 -27.01 22.39
N VAL A 189 -13.05 -26.19 21.62
CA VAL A 189 -12.17 -25.13 22.18
C VAL A 189 -12.97 -23.86 22.45
N GLU A 190 -13.06 -23.47 23.73
CA GLU A 190 -13.80 -22.26 24.14
C GLU A 190 -13.17 -20.97 23.57
N SER A 191 -11.83 -20.91 23.53
CA SER A 191 -11.08 -19.73 23.07
C SER A 191 -9.88 -20.10 22.19
N PRO A 192 -10.07 -20.35 20.88
CA PRO A 192 -8.97 -20.66 19.97
C PRO A 192 -8.07 -19.44 19.75
N GLU A 193 -6.76 -19.68 19.67
CA GLU A 193 -5.74 -18.68 19.36
C GLU A 193 -5.35 -18.78 17.88
N LEU A 194 -5.60 -17.70 17.14
CA LEU A 194 -5.06 -17.50 15.79
C LEU A 194 -3.78 -16.68 15.87
N CYS A 195 -2.75 -17.11 15.17
CA CYS A 195 -1.49 -16.38 15.07
C CYS A 195 -1.29 -15.91 13.64
N ILE A 196 -1.14 -14.60 13.44
CA ILE A 196 -0.75 -13.99 12.18
C ILE A 196 0.78 -13.91 12.20
N LEU A 197 1.46 -14.60 11.28
CA LEU A 197 2.90 -14.52 11.10
C LEU A 197 3.22 -13.68 9.87
N MET A 198 4.09 -12.70 10.04
CA MET A 198 4.55 -11.80 8.99
C MET A 198 6.07 -11.93 8.86
N PHE A 199 6.53 -12.41 7.71
CA PHE A 199 7.95 -12.53 7.38
C PHE A 199 8.37 -11.31 6.57
N ARG A 200 9.36 -10.56 7.07
CA ARG A 200 9.85 -9.33 6.45
C ARG A 200 11.36 -9.21 6.50
N PHE A 201 11.92 -8.50 5.54
CA PHE A 201 13.35 -8.24 5.43
C PHE A 201 13.62 -6.74 5.64
N PRO A 202 14.32 -6.34 6.70
CA PRO A 202 14.55 -4.92 6.98
C PRO A 202 15.50 -4.31 5.93
N GLU A 203 14.96 -3.45 5.07
CA GLU A 203 15.72 -2.72 4.04
C GLU A 203 16.38 -1.44 4.59
N ARG A 204 15.80 -0.83 5.63
CA ARG A 204 16.12 0.55 6.06
C ARG A 204 17.57 0.76 6.52
N ASP A 205 18.23 -0.30 6.96
CA ASP A 205 19.59 -0.25 7.49
C ASP A 205 20.67 -0.57 6.44
N ILE A 206 20.27 -0.76 5.17
CA ILE A 206 21.19 -1.14 4.09
C ILE A 206 21.47 0.07 3.21
N GLU A 207 22.76 0.39 3.08
CA GLU A 207 23.22 1.41 2.13
C GLU A 207 23.49 0.79 0.76
N PHE A 208 23.02 1.46 -0.29
CA PHE A 208 23.19 1.02 -1.67
C PHE A 208 24.04 2.03 -2.43
N TYR A 209 25.19 1.60 -2.93
CA TYR A 209 26.06 2.44 -3.73
C TYR A 209 25.60 2.50 -5.19
N LYS A 210 24.93 1.45 -5.65
CA LYS A 210 24.47 1.30 -7.04
C LYS A 210 23.03 0.83 -7.14
N LEU A 211 22.36 1.26 -8.20
CA LEU A 211 21.00 0.78 -8.52
C LEU A 211 20.93 -0.75 -8.71
N ARG A 212 21.96 -1.36 -9.31
CA ARG A 212 22.04 -2.82 -9.46
C ARG A 212 22.09 -3.53 -8.11
N GLU A 213 22.70 -2.93 -7.10
CA GLU A 213 22.77 -3.50 -5.74
C GLU A 213 21.40 -3.49 -5.10
N LEU A 214 20.66 -2.37 -5.18
CA LEU A 214 19.27 -2.29 -4.71
C LEU A 214 18.37 -3.30 -5.42
N ARG A 215 18.44 -3.38 -6.76
CA ARG A 215 17.67 -4.38 -7.54
C ARG A 215 18.06 -5.82 -7.19
N ARG A 216 19.35 -6.08 -6.93
CA ARG A 216 19.82 -7.40 -6.49
C ARG A 216 19.29 -7.73 -5.10
N PHE A 217 19.29 -6.76 -4.18
CA PHE A 217 18.73 -6.92 -2.85
C PHE A 217 17.24 -7.29 -2.91
N ILE A 218 16.44 -6.56 -3.67
CA ILE A 218 15.00 -6.84 -3.82
C ILE A 218 14.75 -8.23 -4.42
N ARG A 219 15.54 -8.62 -5.44
CA ARG A 219 15.47 -9.99 -5.99
C ARG A 219 15.83 -11.05 -4.96
N ASN A 220 16.86 -10.82 -4.16
CA ASN A 220 17.26 -11.73 -3.09
C ASN A 220 16.20 -11.82 -1.99
N MET A 221 15.59 -10.70 -1.61
CA MET A 221 14.46 -10.64 -0.68
C MET A 221 13.30 -11.48 -1.19
N HIS A 222 12.86 -11.28 -2.45
CA HIS A 222 11.80 -12.08 -3.05
C HIS A 222 12.14 -13.57 -3.10
N ARG A 223 13.40 -13.92 -3.42
CA ARG A 223 13.86 -15.31 -3.38
C ARG A 223 13.82 -15.87 -1.96
N ALA A 224 14.22 -15.10 -0.95
CA ALA A 224 14.22 -15.55 0.44
C ALA A 224 12.79 -15.76 0.97
N LEU A 225 11.87 -14.84 0.66
CA LEU A 225 10.44 -15.03 0.95
C LEU A 225 9.88 -16.29 0.26
N GLU A 226 10.31 -16.55 -0.97
CA GLU A 226 9.92 -17.76 -1.70
C GLU A 226 10.48 -19.04 -1.05
N GLU A 227 11.72 -19.00 -0.55
CA GLU A 227 12.28 -20.10 0.22
C GLU A 227 11.49 -20.34 1.52
N ILE A 228 11.11 -19.28 2.24
CA ILE A 228 10.25 -19.38 3.43
C ILE A 228 8.90 -20.03 3.07
N ARG A 229 8.28 -19.61 1.98
CA ARG A 229 7.03 -20.22 1.48
C ARG A 229 7.18 -21.72 1.26
N LEU A 230 8.26 -22.15 0.60
CA LEU A 230 8.52 -23.58 0.37
C LEU A 230 8.73 -24.36 1.67
N ILE A 231 9.37 -23.75 2.67
CA ILE A 231 9.51 -24.33 4.02
C ILE A 231 8.14 -24.52 4.65
N LEU A 232 7.28 -23.49 4.64
CA LEU A 232 5.93 -23.57 5.20
C LEU A 232 5.09 -24.66 4.53
N LEU A 233 5.18 -24.80 3.21
CA LEU A 233 4.52 -25.90 2.48
C LEU A 233 5.09 -27.28 2.86
N GLY A 234 6.40 -27.38 3.04
CA GLY A 234 7.09 -28.61 3.45
C GLY A 234 6.69 -29.10 4.85
N LEU A 235 6.21 -28.20 5.72
CA LEU A 235 5.71 -28.54 7.05
C LEU A 235 4.38 -29.34 7.02
N LYS A 236 3.77 -29.55 5.85
CA LYS A 236 2.59 -30.43 5.68
C LYS A 236 2.81 -31.82 6.26
N SER A 237 4.01 -32.39 6.10
CA SER A 237 4.32 -33.72 6.66
C SER A 237 4.33 -33.71 8.20
N LYS A 238 4.76 -32.60 8.82
CA LYS A 238 4.85 -32.45 10.27
C LYS A 238 3.50 -32.20 10.92
N PHE A 239 2.63 -31.43 10.27
CA PHE A 239 1.35 -31.00 10.83
C PHE A 239 0.12 -31.69 10.25
N ARG A 240 0.28 -32.49 9.19
CA ARG A 240 -0.77 -33.16 8.39
C ARG A 240 -1.62 -32.22 7.52
N PHE A 241 -1.36 -30.92 7.53
CA PHE A 241 -2.04 -29.94 6.67
C PHE A 241 -1.03 -28.93 6.10
N PRO A 242 -1.28 -28.38 4.89
CA PRO A 242 -0.41 -27.35 4.32
C PRO A 242 -0.54 -26.03 5.08
N ILE A 243 0.59 -25.36 5.33
CA ILE A 243 0.60 -23.97 5.79
C ILE A 243 0.67 -23.08 4.55
N LEU A 244 -0.49 -22.58 4.13
CA LEU A 244 -0.57 -21.65 3.02
C LEU A 244 -0.23 -20.24 3.48
N CYS A 245 0.45 -19.49 2.62
CA CYS A 245 0.76 -18.09 2.85
C CYS A 245 0.47 -17.28 1.59
N THR A 246 0.41 -15.97 1.76
CA THR A 246 0.18 -15.00 0.69
C THR A 246 1.17 -13.85 0.82
N LYS A 247 1.55 -13.25 -0.31
CA LYS A 247 2.38 -12.06 -0.31
C LYS A 247 1.49 -10.83 -0.18
N ILE A 248 1.82 -9.91 0.73
CA ILE A 248 1.19 -8.59 0.83
C ILE A 248 2.31 -7.55 0.85
N GLY A 249 2.45 -6.80 -0.24
CA GLY A 249 3.55 -5.86 -0.42
C GLY A 249 4.90 -6.59 -0.41
N ASP A 250 5.78 -6.21 0.51
CA ASP A 250 7.11 -6.83 0.65
C ASP A 250 7.16 -7.91 1.74
N GLU A 251 5.99 -8.30 2.25
CA GLU A 251 5.85 -9.22 3.38
C GLU A 251 5.19 -10.51 2.90
N LEU A 252 5.61 -11.64 3.47
CA LEU A 252 4.90 -12.92 3.35
C LEU A 252 4.09 -13.12 4.62
N ILE A 253 2.79 -13.38 4.46
CA ILE A 253 1.85 -13.49 5.58
C ILE A 253 1.19 -14.86 5.56
N THR A 254 1.13 -15.48 6.73
CA THR A 254 0.30 -16.68 6.98
C THR A 254 -0.49 -16.46 8.26
N VAL A 255 -1.63 -17.12 8.36
CA VAL A 255 -2.39 -17.19 9.62
C VAL A 255 -2.50 -18.63 9.99
N VAL A 256 -2.17 -18.98 11.23
CA VAL A 256 -2.23 -20.36 11.73
C VAL A 256 -3.07 -20.46 12.98
N LEU A 257 -3.79 -21.56 13.13
CA LEU A 257 -4.35 -21.92 14.43
C LEU A 257 -3.18 -22.37 15.31
N ASN A 258 -2.91 -21.69 16.44
CA ASN A 258 -1.80 -22.04 17.32
C ASN A 258 -2.12 -23.22 18.25
N HIS A 259 -2.74 -24.23 17.66
CA HIS A 259 -3.01 -25.51 18.28
C HIS A 259 -3.19 -26.53 17.16
N ASN A 260 -2.47 -27.65 17.24
CA ASN A 260 -2.63 -28.74 16.29
C ASN A 260 -3.46 -29.87 16.93
N PRO A 261 -4.70 -30.11 16.48
CA PRO A 261 -5.54 -31.15 17.06
C PRO A 261 -4.98 -32.57 16.83
N TRP A 262 -4.15 -32.74 15.81
CA TRP A 262 -3.51 -34.02 15.48
C TRP A 262 -2.25 -34.27 16.31
N THR A 263 -1.63 -33.21 16.82
CA THR A 263 -0.42 -33.27 17.66
C THR A 263 -0.48 -32.17 18.73
N PRO A 264 -1.27 -32.33 19.81
CA PRO A 264 -1.51 -31.27 20.79
C PRO A 264 -0.26 -30.73 21.50
N SER A 265 0.81 -31.53 21.57
CA SER A 265 2.11 -31.13 22.12
C SER A 265 2.92 -30.21 21.20
N LYS A 266 2.58 -30.14 19.91
CA LYS A 266 3.24 -29.27 18.94
C LYS A 266 2.48 -27.96 18.82
N ARG A 267 3.20 -26.87 18.99
CA ARG A 267 2.67 -25.53 18.74
C ARG A 267 3.18 -25.03 17.39
N PRO A 268 2.28 -24.83 16.40
CA PRO A 268 2.69 -24.51 15.04
C PRO A 268 3.60 -23.28 14.94
N VAL A 269 3.37 -22.24 15.74
CA VAL A 269 4.17 -21.00 15.69
C VAL A 269 5.63 -21.26 16.05
N GLU A 270 5.87 -21.88 17.20
CA GLU A 270 7.20 -22.16 17.72
C GLU A 270 7.95 -23.13 16.79
N ASP A 271 7.25 -24.13 16.25
CA ASP A 271 7.81 -25.07 15.27
C ASP A 271 8.16 -24.40 13.93
N ILE A 272 7.34 -23.46 13.45
CA ILE A 272 7.62 -22.67 12.24
C ILE A 272 8.87 -21.81 12.45
N ILE A 273 8.95 -21.09 13.57
CA ILE A 273 10.09 -20.22 13.91
C ILE A 273 11.36 -21.07 14.01
N ALA A 274 11.29 -22.21 14.70
CA ALA A 274 12.43 -23.12 14.84
C ALA A 274 12.91 -23.66 13.49
N GLU A 275 11.99 -24.05 12.60
CA GLU A 275 12.36 -24.60 11.30
C GLU A 275 12.97 -23.54 10.37
N ILE A 276 12.38 -22.33 10.34
CA ILE A 276 12.94 -21.21 9.59
C ILE A 276 14.32 -20.83 10.14
N SER A 277 14.50 -20.86 11.47
CA SER A 277 15.79 -20.63 12.13
C SER A 277 16.83 -21.66 11.72
N ARG A 278 16.48 -22.94 11.79
CA ARG A 278 17.35 -24.05 11.41
C ARG A 278 17.83 -23.95 9.97
N ILE A 279 16.94 -23.57 9.04
CA ILE A 279 17.28 -23.49 7.62
C ILE A 279 18.07 -22.23 7.30
N SER A 280 17.72 -21.10 7.91
CA SER A 280 18.42 -19.83 7.71
C SER A 280 19.86 -19.87 8.20
N SER A 281 20.12 -20.52 9.34
CA SER A 281 21.47 -20.71 9.89
C SER A 281 22.36 -21.59 9.00
N LYS A 282 21.80 -22.61 8.33
CA LYS A 282 22.55 -23.51 7.44
C LYS A 282 22.96 -22.86 6.12
N ARG A 283 22.28 -21.79 5.70
CA ARG A 283 22.45 -21.17 4.37
C ARG A 283 23.13 -19.80 4.41
N GLY A 284 23.60 -19.34 5.57
CA GLY A 284 24.18 -17.99 5.73
C GLY A 284 23.19 -16.89 5.32
N GLY A 285 21.91 -17.10 5.62
CA GLY A 285 20.79 -16.36 5.03
C GLY A 285 20.68 -14.89 5.45
N VAL A 286 19.91 -14.13 4.65
CA VAL A 286 19.48 -12.74 4.91
C VAL A 286 18.68 -12.69 6.22
N LYS A 287 18.99 -11.72 7.10
CA LYS A 287 18.22 -11.45 8.34
C LYS A 287 16.73 -11.29 8.02
N CYS A 288 15.92 -12.24 8.49
CA CYS A 288 14.47 -12.20 8.42
C CYS A 288 13.91 -11.80 9.79
N ALA A 289 13.04 -10.81 9.82
CA ALA A 289 12.22 -10.52 10.99
C ALA A 289 10.87 -11.25 10.83
N ILE A 290 10.45 -11.95 11.88
CA ILE A 290 9.18 -12.66 11.96
C ILE A 290 8.35 -11.97 13.03
N LYS A 291 7.34 -11.21 12.61
CA LYS A 291 6.36 -10.63 13.54
C LYS A 291 5.22 -11.62 13.74
N VAL A 292 4.89 -11.91 14.98
CA VAL A 292 3.78 -12.78 15.38
C VAL A 292 2.74 -11.93 16.10
N ILE A 293 1.50 -11.94 15.61
CA ILE A 293 0.35 -11.30 16.25
C ILE A 293 -0.60 -12.39 16.71
N ARG A 294 -0.72 -12.58 18.03
CA ARG A 294 -1.56 -13.59 18.66
C ARG A 294 -2.94 -13.01 18.95
N VAL A 295 -3.98 -13.65 18.42
CA VAL A 295 -5.37 -13.19 18.47
C VAL A 295 -6.23 -14.30 19.07
N LYS A 296 -6.80 -14.05 20.26
CA LYS A 296 -7.77 -14.96 20.86
C LYS A 296 -9.18 -14.67 20.37
N LEU A 297 -9.87 -15.72 19.96
CA LEU A 297 -11.26 -15.64 19.53
C LEU A 297 -12.17 -16.25 20.59
N LYS A 298 -13.43 -15.81 20.66
CA LYS A 298 -14.49 -16.43 21.46
C LYS A 298 -15.81 -16.44 20.70
N LYS A 299 -16.63 -17.48 20.89
CA LYS A 299 -18.02 -17.49 20.39
C LYS A 299 -18.90 -16.61 21.28
N LYS A 300 -19.66 -15.70 20.67
CA LYS A 300 -20.71 -14.93 21.36
C LYS A 300 -22.06 -15.13 20.67
N PRO A 301 -23.17 -15.21 21.41
CA PRO A 301 -24.49 -15.18 20.81
C PRO A 301 -24.80 -13.79 20.25
N SER A 302 -25.45 -13.72 19.09
CA SER A 302 -25.91 -12.45 18.53
C SER A 302 -27.41 -12.35 18.68
N LYS A 303 -27.89 -11.46 19.56
CA LYS A 303 -29.33 -11.10 19.60
C LYS A 303 -29.83 -10.67 18.22
N LYS A 304 -28.97 -10.01 17.42
CA LYS A 304 -29.28 -9.51 16.07
C LYS A 304 -29.31 -10.58 14.96
N ARG A 305 -28.76 -11.78 15.20
CA ARG A 305 -28.85 -12.95 14.29
C ARG A 305 -29.78 -14.03 14.83
N GLY A 306 -30.80 -13.64 15.60
CA GLY A 306 -31.74 -14.59 16.21
C GLY A 306 -31.04 -15.59 17.16
N GLY A 307 -30.01 -15.14 17.88
CA GLY A 307 -29.25 -15.96 18.84
C GLY A 307 -28.10 -16.76 18.24
N ARG A 308 -27.91 -16.79 16.91
CA ARG A 308 -26.83 -17.58 16.29
C ARG A 308 -25.43 -17.16 16.81
N PRO A 309 -24.58 -18.10 17.23
CA PRO A 309 -23.22 -17.81 17.70
C PRO A 309 -22.31 -17.37 16.55
N TYR A 310 -21.34 -16.51 16.84
CA TYR A 310 -20.31 -16.05 15.91
C TYR A 310 -19.00 -15.78 16.66
N TRP A 311 -17.88 -15.80 15.94
CA TRP A 311 -16.55 -15.55 16.48
C TRP A 311 -16.25 -14.05 16.60
N VAL A 312 -15.60 -13.66 17.70
CA VAL A 312 -15.04 -12.32 17.91
C VAL A 312 -13.66 -12.37 18.51
N VAL A 313 -12.85 -11.34 18.21
CA VAL A 313 -11.64 -11.04 18.98
C VAL A 313 -12.03 -10.63 20.40
N CYS A 314 -11.64 -11.42 21.40
CA CYS A 314 -12.06 -11.20 22.78
C CYS A 314 -11.13 -10.27 23.55
N GLU A 315 -9.84 -10.30 23.28
CA GLU A 315 -8.77 -9.56 23.97
C GLU A 315 -7.94 -8.74 22.97
N SER A 316 -7.17 -7.75 23.47
CA SER A 316 -6.18 -7.06 22.65
C SER A 316 -5.11 -8.06 22.18
N PRO A 317 -4.70 -8.04 20.90
CA PRO A 317 -3.67 -8.91 20.38
C PRO A 317 -2.33 -8.72 21.09
N VAL A 318 -1.58 -9.81 21.24
CA VAL A 318 -0.18 -9.78 21.72
C VAL A 318 0.75 -9.80 20.51
N GLU A 319 1.72 -8.90 20.46
CA GLU A 319 2.70 -8.82 19.38
C GLU A 319 4.10 -9.24 19.85
N GLU A 320 4.74 -10.13 19.10
CA GLU A 320 6.10 -10.62 19.34
C GLU A 320 6.92 -10.46 18.05
N GLU A 321 8.23 -10.23 18.16
CA GLU A 321 9.13 -10.18 17.01
C GLU A 321 10.35 -11.05 17.23
N TYR A 322 10.63 -11.92 16.26
CA TYR A 322 11.76 -12.82 16.24
C TYR A 322 12.70 -12.44 15.10
N TYR A 323 14.01 -12.56 15.32
CA TYR A 323 15.01 -12.30 14.30
C TYR A 323 15.75 -13.59 13.99
N VAL A 324 15.81 -13.92 12.70
CA VAL A 324 16.37 -15.17 12.21
C VAL A 324 17.40 -14.89 11.12
N GLY A 325 18.51 -15.63 11.12
CA GLY A 325 19.60 -15.51 10.14
C GLY A 325 20.64 -14.45 10.53
N SER A 326 21.59 -14.22 9.62
CA SER A 326 22.68 -13.27 9.80
C SER A 326 22.39 -11.96 9.04
N SER A 327 22.89 -10.82 9.54
CA SER A 327 22.87 -9.59 8.74
C SER A 327 23.56 -9.83 7.39
N VAL A 328 22.98 -9.30 6.32
CA VAL A 328 23.63 -9.35 5.00
C VAL A 328 24.91 -8.54 5.11
N ARG A 329 26.06 -9.19 4.96
CA ARG A 329 27.33 -8.48 4.78
C ARG A 329 27.25 -7.61 3.53
N GLU A 330 27.68 -6.38 3.66
CA GLU A 330 27.73 -5.35 2.62
C GLU A 330 28.25 -5.93 1.30
N GLY A 331 27.53 -5.68 0.21
CA GLY A 331 27.93 -6.13 -1.11
C GLY A 331 29.12 -5.32 -1.63
N GLY A 332 30.22 -6.00 -1.95
CA GLY A 332 31.40 -5.41 -2.57
C GLY A 332 31.16 -4.79 -3.97
N VAL A 333 32.13 -3.96 -4.36
CA VAL A 333 32.10 -3.01 -5.49
C VAL A 333 32.01 -3.70 -6.87
N GLY A 334 30.87 -3.55 -7.56
CA GLY A 334 30.73 -3.84 -9.01
C GLY A 334 30.83 -2.60 -9.92
N LYS A 335 30.79 -2.74 -11.25
CA LYS A 335 30.69 -1.58 -12.18
C LYS A 335 29.25 -1.03 -12.25
N ALA A 336 29.13 0.29 -12.40
CA ALA A 336 27.84 0.98 -12.54
C ALA A 336 27.22 0.75 -13.92
N GLU A 337 25.90 0.56 -13.98
CA GLU A 337 25.17 0.49 -15.24
C GLU A 337 23.96 1.41 -15.20
N TRP A 338 23.86 2.23 -16.23
CA TRP A 338 22.92 3.32 -16.38
C TRP A 338 21.59 2.80 -16.96
N VAL A 339 20.46 3.27 -16.43
CA VAL A 339 19.14 3.04 -17.03
C VAL A 339 19.07 3.78 -18.37
N SER A 340 18.55 3.12 -19.41
CA SER A 340 18.40 3.67 -20.78
C SER A 340 17.60 4.98 -20.88
N ASP A 341 16.90 5.37 -19.81
CA ASP A 341 16.07 6.58 -19.72
C ASP A 341 16.82 7.83 -19.25
N MET A 342 18.09 7.68 -18.86
CA MET A 342 18.98 8.81 -18.56
C MET A 342 19.58 9.45 -19.83
N ARG A 343 18.94 9.25 -21.00
CA ARG A 343 19.31 9.90 -22.26
C ARG A 343 19.11 11.42 -22.23
N LYS A 344 18.22 11.90 -21.36
CA LYS A 344 18.03 13.34 -21.10
C LYS A 344 19.11 13.82 -20.13
N ARG A 345 19.64 15.02 -20.37
CA ARG A 345 20.71 15.62 -19.54
C ARG A 345 20.31 15.80 -18.08
N THR A 346 19.02 16.04 -17.81
CA THR A 346 18.48 16.24 -16.47
C THR A 346 17.43 15.18 -16.18
N VAL A 347 17.46 14.63 -14.97
CA VAL A 347 16.52 13.59 -14.52
C VAL A 347 15.98 13.95 -13.13
N ALA A 348 14.73 13.57 -12.89
CA ALA A 348 14.15 13.54 -11.55
C ALA A 348 14.12 12.09 -11.05
N TRP A 349 14.70 11.88 -9.88
CA TRP A 349 14.56 10.65 -9.11
C TRP A 349 13.53 10.89 -8.03
N THR A 350 12.48 10.08 -7.99
CA THR A 350 11.38 10.24 -7.04
C THR A 350 11.34 9.02 -6.14
N SER A 351 11.42 9.21 -4.83
CA SER A 351 11.14 8.17 -3.84
C SER A 351 9.74 8.36 -3.30
N ILE A 352 8.97 7.28 -3.29
CA ILE A 352 7.65 7.20 -2.71
C ILE A 352 7.65 6.00 -1.77
N GLU A 353 7.36 6.23 -0.50
CA GLU A 353 7.23 5.17 0.50
C GLU A 353 6.13 5.53 1.50
N PRO A 354 5.35 4.58 2.02
CA PRO A 354 4.50 4.82 3.17
C PRO A 354 5.34 5.35 4.34
N LYS A 355 4.82 6.36 5.06
CA LYS A 355 5.53 6.96 6.19
C LYS A 355 5.85 5.91 7.27
N TYR A 356 5.01 4.90 7.38
CA TYR A 356 5.12 3.80 8.33
C TYR A 356 5.11 2.44 7.63
N GLY A 357 5.62 1.39 8.27
CA GLY A 357 5.47 0.01 7.78
C GLY A 357 4.01 -0.43 7.68
N LEU A 358 3.76 -1.60 7.08
CA LEU A 358 2.41 -2.04 6.69
C LEU A 358 1.41 -2.03 7.85
N THR A 359 1.78 -2.62 9.00
CA THR A 359 0.94 -2.65 10.21
C THR A 359 0.50 -1.25 10.64
N LYS A 360 1.46 -0.32 10.77
CA LYS A 360 1.18 1.03 11.25
C LYS A 360 0.44 1.86 10.21
N SER A 361 0.65 1.59 8.91
CA SER A 361 -0.15 2.19 7.84
C SER A 361 -1.61 1.75 7.90
N CYS A 362 -1.90 0.49 8.26
CA CYS A 362 -3.27 0.02 8.53
C CYS A 362 -3.90 0.78 9.70
N GLU A 363 -3.17 0.92 10.81
CA GLU A 363 -3.62 1.71 11.96
C GLU A 363 -3.97 3.15 11.58
N ARG A 364 -3.08 3.83 10.83
CA ARG A 364 -3.31 5.21 10.42
C ARG A 364 -4.48 5.34 9.47
N PHE A 365 -4.64 4.42 8.51
CA PHE A 365 -5.81 4.41 7.63
C PHE A 365 -7.12 4.34 8.43
N ILE A 366 -7.22 3.43 9.39
CA ILE A 366 -8.41 3.25 10.21
C ILE A 366 -8.70 4.49 11.04
N VAL A 367 -7.69 4.96 11.79
CA VAL A 367 -7.84 6.03 12.77
C VAL A 367 -8.02 7.40 12.11
N ASP A 368 -7.24 7.69 11.08
CA ASP A 368 -7.20 9.04 10.50
C ASP A 368 -8.28 9.28 9.46
N TYR A 369 -8.77 8.21 8.82
CA TYR A 369 -9.72 8.31 7.70
C TYR A 369 -10.95 7.44 7.90
N ALA A 370 -10.78 6.12 8.01
CA ALA A 370 -11.89 5.18 7.87
C ALA A 370 -12.97 5.37 8.95
N LEU A 371 -12.57 5.61 10.20
CA LEU A 371 -13.50 5.93 11.29
C LEU A 371 -14.30 7.21 11.05
N LYS A 372 -13.68 8.26 10.49
CA LYS A 372 -14.35 9.53 10.19
C LYS A 372 -15.36 9.41 9.06
N VAL A 373 -15.07 8.55 8.08
CA VAL A 373 -16.03 8.21 7.02
C VAL A 373 -17.22 7.47 7.62
N MET A 374 -16.94 6.48 8.46
CA MET A 374 -17.94 5.65 9.14
C MET A 374 -18.87 6.45 10.06
N GLU A 375 -18.37 7.47 10.76
CA GLU A 375 -19.21 8.34 11.61
C GLU A 375 -20.29 9.11 10.82
N LYS A 376 -20.02 9.42 9.53
CA LYS A 376 -20.93 10.18 8.67
C LYS A 376 -22.01 9.32 8.00
N LEU A 377 -21.88 7.99 8.05
CA LEU A 377 -22.84 7.11 7.41
C LEU A 377 -24.12 6.97 8.24
N PRO A 378 -25.28 6.68 7.62
CA PRO A 378 -26.52 6.47 8.35
C PRO A 378 -26.45 5.24 9.27
N HIS A 379 -26.80 5.44 10.55
CA HIS A 379 -26.77 4.40 11.58
C HIS A 379 -28.19 3.96 11.99
N THR A 380 -28.36 2.70 12.38
CA THR A 380 -29.59 2.29 13.06
C THR A 380 -29.71 2.88 14.47
N PRO A 381 -30.93 3.07 15.00
CA PRO A 381 -31.14 3.43 16.40
C PRO A 381 -30.40 2.50 17.38
N GLY A 382 -29.74 3.06 18.39
CA GLY A 382 -28.95 2.30 19.38
C GLY A 382 -27.52 1.96 18.94
N PHE A 383 -27.01 2.61 17.89
CA PHE A 383 -25.60 2.54 17.52
C PHE A 383 -24.69 2.93 18.70
N THR A 384 -23.77 2.05 19.04
CA THR A 384 -22.68 2.29 20.00
C THR A 384 -21.39 2.40 19.22
N LYS A 385 -20.52 3.36 19.59
CA LYS A 385 -19.24 3.54 18.89
C LYS A 385 -18.46 2.21 18.94
N PRO A 386 -17.97 1.72 17.79
CA PRO A 386 -17.26 0.47 17.75
C PRO A 386 -16.02 0.43 18.66
N GLN A 387 -15.79 -0.69 19.32
CA GLN A 387 -14.50 -0.95 19.96
C GLN A 387 -13.53 -1.56 18.95
N LEU A 388 -12.49 -0.79 18.63
CA LEU A 388 -11.40 -1.24 17.78
C LEU A 388 -10.46 -2.14 18.59
N LYS A 389 -10.39 -3.44 18.24
CA LYS A 389 -9.54 -4.41 18.95
C LYS A 389 -8.32 -4.89 18.16
N LEU A 390 -8.38 -4.84 16.84
CA LEU A 390 -7.30 -5.27 15.95
C LEU A 390 -7.15 -4.24 14.84
N ASN A 391 -6.06 -3.50 14.82
CA ASN A 391 -5.86 -2.38 13.90
C ASN A 391 -5.18 -2.80 12.58
N ALA A 392 -4.65 -4.02 12.52
CA ALA A 392 -3.91 -4.52 11.39
C ALA A 392 -4.22 -5.99 11.19
N SER A 393 -5.45 -6.28 10.76
CA SER A 393 -5.80 -7.62 10.29
C SER A 393 -5.25 -7.85 8.89
N PRO A 394 -4.99 -9.11 8.50
CA PRO A 394 -4.54 -9.44 7.15
C PRO A 394 -5.46 -8.88 6.06
N ASP A 395 -6.78 -8.87 6.32
CA ASP A 395 -7.77 -8.30 5.40
C ASP A 395 -7.56 -6.81 5.13
N ILE A 396 -7.25 -6.02 6.18
CA ILE A 396 -6.94 -4.60 6.01
C ILE A 396 -5.57 -4.40 5.38
N MET A 397 -4.60 -5.23 5.71
CA MET A 397 -3.28 -5.21 5.06
C MET A 397 -3.40 -5.38 3.55
N PHE A 398 -4.24 -6.31 3.09
CA PHE A 398 -4.56 -6.45 1.66
C PHE A 398 -5.17 -5.19 1.07
N THR A 399 -6.19 -4.62 1.71
CA THR A 399 -6.85 -3.40 1.23
C THR A 399 -5.87 -2.22 1.15
N VAL A 400 -5.02 -2.04 2.15
CA VAL A 400 -3.97 -1.01 2.16
C VAL A 400 -2.97 -1.22 1.05
N MET A 401 -2.50 -2.45 0.86
CA MET A 401 -1.54 -2.77 -0.19
C MET A 401 -2.15 -2.58 -1.59
N ASP A 402 -3.33 -3.13 -1.85
CA ASP A 402 -4.00 -3.01 -3.14
C ASP A 402 -4.27 -1.54 -3.49
N GLY A 403 -4.72 -0.74 -2.51
CA GLY A 403 -4.90 0.70 -2.69
C GLY A 403 -3.59 1.43 -3.01
N TYR A 404 -2.53 1.15 -2.26
CA TYR A 404 -1.22 1.74 -2.50
C TYR A 404 -0.62 1.32 -3.84
N GLU A 405 -0.77 0.05 -4.24
CA GLU A 405 -0.31 -0.46 -5.53
C GLU A 405 -1.00 0.26 -6.70
N ARG A 406 -2.32 0.48 -6.61
CA ARG A 406 -3.06 1.26 -7.61
C ARG A 406 -2.60 2.72 -7.68
N PHE A 407 -2.29 3.32 -6.54
CA PHE A 407 -1.67 4.65 -6.50
C PHE A 407 -0.33 4.66 -7.24
N LEU A 408 0.54 3.68 -6.98
CA LEU A 408 1.81 3.56 -7.69
C LEU A 408 1.62 3.30 -9.20
N GLN A 409 0.62 2.52 -9.60
CA GLN A 409 0.28 2.33 -11.02
C GLN A 409 -0.14 3.64 -11.71
N ASP A 410 -0.86 4.53 -11.01
CA ASP A 410 -1.16 5.87 -11.52
C ASP A 410 0.11 6.73 -11.67
N VAL A 411 1.10 6.55 -10.80
CA VAL A 411 2.44 7.15 -10.92
C VAL A 411 3.20 6.60 -12.13
N GLU A 412 3.14 5.29 -12.37
CA GLU A 412 3.82 4.61 -13.50
C GLU A 412 3.39 5.13 -14.87
N LYS A 413 2.16 5.65 -14.98
CA LYS A 413 1.66 6.28 -16.21
C LYS A 413 2.45 7.53 -16.60
N ARG A 414 3.18 8.16 -15.66
CA ARG A 414 3.94 9.40 -15.88
C ARG A 414 5.43 9.28 -15.62
N MET A 415 5.84 8.42 -14.68
CA MET A 415 7.23 8.23 -14.30
C MET A 415 7.60 6.76 -14.41
N LYS A 416 8.81 6.45 -14.85
CA LYS A 416 9.21 5.05 -15.04
C LYS A 416 9.64 4.43 -13.72
N PRO A 417 9.07 3.28 -13.31
CA PRO A 417 9.48 2.60 -12.10
C PRO A 417 10.89 2.02 -12.30
N VAL A 418 11.78 2.34 -11.38
CA VAL A 418 13.13 1.79 -11.31
C VAL A 418 13.17 0.64 -10.32
N VAL A 419 12.46 0.83 -9.21
CA VAL A 419 12.18 -0.11 -8.13
C VAL A 419 10.74 0.14 -7.69
N LYS A 420 9.97 -0.93 -7.51
CA LYS A 420 8.61 -0.85 -6.99
C LYS A 420 8.46 -1.85 -5.85
N SER A 421 8.15 -1.35 -4.68
CA SER A 421 7.94 -2.13 -3.46
C SER A 421 7.08 -1.32 -2.50
N PHE A 422 6.46 -1.99 -1.51
CA PHE A 422 5.69 -1.29 -0.48
C PHE A 422 6.62 -0.48 0.43
N SER A 423 7.78 -1.01 0.81
CA SER A 423 8.76 -0.35 1.67
C SER A 423 9.39 0.87 1.03
N ARG A 424 9.64 0.83 -0.29
CA ARG A 424 10.28 1.89 -1.06
C ARG A 424 10.07 1.70 -2.56
N SER A 425 9.39 2.66 -3.18
CA SER A 425 9.30 2.76 -4.63
C SER A 425 10.12 3.92 -5.15
N ILE A 426 10.99 3.65 -6.14
CA ILE A 426 11.82 4.66 -6.80
C ILE A 426 11.42 4.75 -8.27
N PHE A 427 11.13 5.97 -8.70
CA PHE A 427 10.80 6.30 -10.08
C PHE A 427 11.84 7.25 -10.68
N VAL A 428 11.94 7.21 -12.00
CA VAL A 428 12.78 8.15 -12.76
C VAL A 428 11.96 8.83 -13.86
N LEU A 429 12.22 10.12 -14.05
CA LEU A 429 11.63 10.92 -15.11
C LEU A 429 12.71 11.74 -15.81
N GLY A 430 12.82 11.59 -17.13
CA GLY A 430 13.64 12.46 -17.98
C GLY A 430 13.01 13.84 -18.14
N LEU A 431 13.82 14.89 -17.96
CA LEU A 431 13.38 16.28 -17.94
C LEU A 431 14.01 17.09 -19.06
N ASP A 432 13.20 17.95 -19.67
CA ASP A 432 13.65 18.98 -20.62
C ASP A 432 13.91 20.33 -19.93
N GLY A 433 13.58 20.44 -18.64
CA GLY A 433 13.80 21.62 -17.81
C GLY A 433 13.18 21.48 -16.41
N TYR A 434 13.56 22.38 -15.49
CA TYR A 434 13.13 22.33 -14.10
C TYR A 434 11.61 22.51 -13.91
N ARG A 435 10.94 23.27 -14.80
CA ARG A 435 9.47 23.43 -14.77
C ARG A 435 8.71 22.11 -14.75
N LYS A 436 9.18 21.14 -15.54
CA LYS A 436 8.55 19.82 -15.62
C LYS A 436 8.71 19.05 -14.31
N ALA A 437 9.83 19.21 -13.61
CA ALA A 437 10.02 18.62 -12.29
C ALA A 437 9.03 19.20 -11.27
N PHE A 438 8.92 20.53 -11.19
CA PHE A 438 7.97 21.20 -10.28
C PHE A 438 6.53 20.75 -10.53
N ARG A 439 6.07 20.77 -11.79
CA ARG A 439 4.72 20.29 -12.14
C ARG A 439 4.51 18.81 -11.79
N SER A 440 5.54 17.99 -11.96
CA SER A 440 5.45 16.56 -11.66
C SER A 440 5.43 16.30 -10.15
N TYR A 441 6.19 17.07 -9.37
CA TYR A 441 6.18 17.02 -7.91
C TYR A 441 4.86 17.52 -7.34
N GLU A 442 4.37 18.67 -7.81
CA GLU A 442 3.06 19.20 -7.45
C GLU A 442 1.94 18.19 -7.73
N TRP A 443 1.89 17.65 -8.95
CA TRP A 443 0.90 16.65 -9.32
C TRP A 443 0.95 15.44 -8.37
N LEU A 444 2.14 14.95 -8.06
CA LEU A 444 2.35 13.78 -7.23
C LEU A 444 1.94 14.02 -5.76
N VAL A 445 2.27 15.19 -5.21
CA VAL A 445 1.85 15.58 -3.87
C VAL A 445 0.34 15.75 -3.80
N ASN A 446 -0.27 16.38 -4.81
CA ASN A 446 -1.72 16.61 -4.84
C ASN A 446 -2.49 15.29 -4.97
N ILE A 447 -2.13 14.41 -5.92
CA ILE A 447 -2.82 13.14 -6.10
C ILE A 447 -2.69 12.23 -4.87
N ALA A 448 -1.55 12.26 -4.16
CA ALA A 448 -1.38 11.56 -2.90
C ALA A 448 -2.28 12.13 -1.80
N LYS A 449 -2.26 13.46 -1.58
CA LYS A 449 -3.09 14.11 -0.55
C LYS A 449 -4.58 13.99 -0.78
N GLU A 450 -5.01 14.07 -2.04
CA GLU A 450 -6.43 14.11 -2.40
C GLU A 450 -7.05 12.71 -2.45
N ARG A 451 -6.28 11.69 -2.83
CA ARG A 451 -6.85 10.36 -3.15
C ARG A 451 -6.30 9.21 -2.32
N LEU A 452 -5.15 9.35 -1.65
CA LEU A 452 -4.53 8.27 -0.88
C LEU A 452 -4.69 8.53 0.63
N HIS A 453 -5.36 7.60 1.32
CA HIS A 453 -5.78 7.73 2.71
C HIS A 453 -4.81 7.08 3.71
N ILE A 454 -3.56 6.91 3.30
CA ILE A 454 -2.44 6.57 4.17
C ILE A 454 -1.35 7.64 4.07
N PRO A 455 -0.67 7.98 5.18
CA PRO A 455 0.46 8.89 5.13
C PRO A 455 1.62 8.31 4.29
N VAL A 456 2.09 9.08 3.31
CA VAL A 456 3.23 8.73 2.45
C VAL A 456 4.31 9.79 2.53
N ASN A 457 5.56 9.35 2.39
CA ASN A 457 6.69 10.21 2.14
C ASN A 457 6.95 10.30 0.62
N ILE A 458 7.09 11.52 0.11
CA ILE A 458 7.34 11.78 -1.31
C ILE A 458 8.57 12.69 -1.44
N GLY A 459 9.72 12.13 -1.77
CA GLY A 459 10.94 12.89 -2.05
C GLY A 459 11.22 12.93 -3.53
N MET A 460 11.66 14.07 -4.07
CA MET A 460 12.12 14.18 -5.45
C MET A 460 13.47 14.88 -5.53
N VAL A 461 14.44 14.27 -6.20
CA VAL A 461 15.78 14.82 -6.44
C VAL A 461 15.99 15.04 -7.93
N VAL A 462 16.19 16.29 -8.31
CA VAL A 462 16.44 16.73 -9.69
C VAL A 462 17.92 16.99 -9.88
N VAL A 463 18.57 16.20 -10.72
CA VAL A 463 20.02 16.18 -10.90
C VAL A 463 20.38 16.05 -12.38
N ASP A 464 21.65 16.34 -12.72
CA ASP A 464 22.22 15.91 -14.00
C ASP A 464 22.20 14.37 -14.07
N SER A 465 21.93 13.84 -15.26
CA SER A 465 21.92 12.40 -15.53
C SER A 465 23.17 11.70 -15.00
N LYS A 466 24.36 12.32 -15.00
CA LYS A 466 25.60 11.71 -14.53
C LYS A 466 25.81 11.74 -13.01
N PHE A 467 24.86 12.29 -12.25
CA PHE A 467 24.99 12.43 -10.80
C PHE A 467 24.98 11.05 -10.11
N PRO A 468 25.87 10.78 -9.12
CA PRO A 468 26.00 9.46 -8.52
C PRO A 468 24.72 9.01 -7.80
N PHE A 469 24.25 7.79 -8.10
CA PHE A 469 23.00 7.25 -7.53
C PHE A 469 22.99 7.17 -6.00
N TRP A 470 24.11 6.81 -5.38
CA TRP A 470 24.20 6.75 -3.91
C TRP A 470 24.00 8.11 -3.25
N ARG A 471 24.49 9.20 -3.87
CA ARG A 471 24.21 10.57 -3.43
C ARG A 471 22.74 10.94 -3.61
N VAL A 472 22.09 10.44 -4.67
CA VAL A 472 20.64 10.59 -4.84
C VAL A 472 19.89 9.95 -3.66
N LEU A 473 20.23 8.71 -3.31
CA LEU A 473 19.61 8.01 -2.18
C LEU A 473 19.86 8.72 -0.85
N GLU A 474 21.08 9.20 -0.61
CA GLU A 474 21.43 9.98 0.58
C GLU A 474 20.57 11.25 0.69
N ILE A 475 20.43 12.00 -0.41
CA ILE A 475 19.59 13.21 -0.43
C ILE A 475 18.12 12.85 -0.16
N LEU A 476 17.58 11.82 -0.81
CA LEU A 476 16.20 11.35 -0.59
C LEU A 476 15.96 10.92 0.86
N LYS A 477 16.95 10.27 1.50
CA LYS A 477 16.89 9.87 2.91
C LYS A 477 17.00 11.06 3.86
N LYS A 478 17.86 12.03 3.55
CA LYS A 478 18.11 13.21 4.38
C LYS A 478 16.96 14.23 4.32
N TYR A 479 16.33 14.37 3.17
CA TYR A 479 15.24 15.33 2.93
C TYR A 479 13.97 14.62 2.43
N PRO A 480 13.33 13.79 3.26
CA PRO A 480 12.04 13.20 2.91
C PRO A 480 11.00 14.31 2.78
N ASN A 481 10.03 14.17 1.87
CA ASN A 481 8.97 15.16 1.62
C ASN A 481 9.43 16.49 0.99
N ASN A 482 10.63 16.49 0.39
CA ASN A 482 11.18 17.65 -0.27
C ASN A 482 11.36 17.46 -1.77
N LEU A 483 11.26 18.58 -2.49
CA LEU A 483 11.82 18.72 -3.83
C LEU A 483 13.24 19.28 -3.70
N THR A 484 14.24 18.47 -3.97
CA THR A 484 15.65 18.88 -3.99
C THR A 484 16.14 19.04 -5.42
N VAL A 485 16.72 20.19 -5.74
CA VAL A 485 17.35 20.48 -7.03
C VAL A 485 18.85 20.64 -6.83
N VAL A 486 19.63 19.85 -7.58
CA VAL A 486 21.10 19.91 -7.59
C VAL A 486 21.55 20.36 -8.99
N PRO A 487 21.72 21.68 -9.20
CA PRO A 487 22.22 22.20 -10.47
C PRO A 487 23.72 21.87 -10.65
N ARG A 488 24.14 21.69 -11.90
CA ARG A 488 25.56 21.45 -12.21
C ARG A 488 26.42 22.65 -11.78
N GLY A 489 27.36 22.42 -10.85
CA GLY A 489 28.26 23.47 -10.34
C GLY A 489 27.59 24.53 -9.45
N GLY A 490 26.34 24.32 -9.03
CA GLY A 490 25.64 25.24 -8.13
C GLY A 490 25.32 24.63 -6.76
N LYS A 491 24.88 25.46 -5.82
CA LYS A 491 24.42 25.00 -4.50
C LYS A 491 23.14 24.18 -4.63
N MET A 492 23.06 23.10 -3.85
CA MET A 492 21.85 22.30 -3.68
C MET A 492 20.75 23.15 -3.05
N VAL A 493 19.53 23.00 -3.55
CA VAL A 493 18.34 23.68 -3.03
C VAL A 493 17.33 22.60 -2.65
N SER A 494 16.97 22.51 -1.37
CA SER A 494 15.95 21.58 -0.89
C SER A 494 14.74 22.38 -0.44
N LEU A 495 13.60 22.15 -1.09
CA LEU A 495 12.35 22.85 -0.80
C LEU A 495 11.48 21.92 0.03
N SER A 496 11.15 22.33 1.25
CA SER A 496 10.11 21.67 2.03
C SER A 496 8.75 21.77 1.33
N GLU A 497 7.77 21.00 1.76
CA GLU A 497 6.41 21.09 1.22
C GLU A 497 5.82 22.51 1.32
N ASN A 498 6.08 23.21 2.44
CA ASN A 498 5.65 24.59 2.64
C ASN A 498 6.38 25.55 1.70
N ASP A 499 7.71 25.45 1.60
CA ASP A 499 8.50 26.29 0.68
C ASP A 499 8.07 26.08 -0.76
N PHE A 500 7.82 24.82 -1.13
CA PHE A 500 7.32 24.45 -2.45
C PHE A 500 5.95 25.07 -2.71
N LYS A 501 5.02 25.00 -1.75
CA LYS A 501 3.70 25.63 -1.86
C LYS A 501 3.83 27.14 -2.08
N TYR A 502 4.65 27.82 -1.28
CA TYR A 502 4.89 29.25 -1.42
C TYR A 502 5.50 29.59 -2.79
N MET A 503 6.43 28.77 -3.29
CA MET A 503 6.98 28.95 -4.63
C MET A 503 5.92 28.77 -5.72
N MET A 504 5.03 27.79 -5.60
CA MET A 504 3.95 27.56 -6.58
C MET A 504 2.99 28.76 -6.64
N GLU A 505 2.65 29.35 -5.49
CA GLU A 505 1.83 30.58 -5.41
C GLU A 505 2.51 31.80 -6.07
N MET A 506 3.85 31.83 -6.10
CA MET A 506 4.62 32.91 -6.73
C MET A 506 4.74 32.80 -8.25
N ILE A 507 4.69 31.59 -8.83
CA ILE A 507 4.89 31.37 -10.27
C ILE A 507 3.99 32.28 -11.16
N PRO A 508 2.68 32.46 -10.88
CA PRO A 508 1.82 33.34 -11.67
C PRO A 508 2.25 34.81 -11.64
N ILE A 509 2.87 35.27 -10.55
CA ILE A 509 3.36 36.65 -10.39
C ILE A 509 4.65 36.82 -11.19
N VAL A 510 5.58 35.86 -11.03
CA VAL A 510 6.88 35.88 -11.71
C VAL A 510 6.72 35.90 -13.23
N ARG A 511 5.72 35.18 -13.77
CA ARG A 511 5.40 35.20 -15.22
C ARG A 511 4.98 36.56 -15.76
N LYS A 512 4.47 37.46 -14.92
CA LYS A 512 4.06 38.82 -15.33
C LYS A 512 5.23 39.80 -15.36
N ILE A 513 6.35 39.44 -14.73
CA ILE A 513 7.52 40.29 -14.59
C ILE A 513 8.49 39.98 -15.72
N LYS A 514 9.08 41.03 -16.32
CA LYS A 514 10.10 40.86 -17.35
C LYS A 514 11.27 40.03 -16.80
N PRO A 515 11.75 39.00 -17.53
CA PRO A 515 12.84 38.13 -17.06
C PRO A 515 14.06 38.89 -16.60
N SER A 516 14.47 39.93 -17.34
CA SER A 516 15.62 40.77 -17.01
C SER A 516 15.46 41.52 -15.69
N VAL A 517 14.24 41.93 -15.32
CA VAL A 517 13.97 42.61 -14.05
C VAL A 517 14.04 41.61 -12.91
N TRP A 518 13.52 40.40 -13.11
CA TRP A 518 13.61 39.33 -12.12
C TRP A 518 15.07 38.91 -11.88
N GLU A 519 15.82 38.65 -12.94
CA GLU A 519 17.18 38.10 -12.87
C GLU A 519 18.24 39.10 -12.40
N ASN A 520 18.13 40.36 -12.81
CA ASN A 520 19.18 41.36 -12.57
C ASN A 520 18.90 42.27 -11.37
N GLU A 521 17.62 42.41 -10.95
CA GLU A 521 17.23 43.34 -9.88
C GLU A 521 16.66 42.58 -8.68
N ILE A 522 15.57 41.81 -8.87
CA ILE A 522 14.83 41.18 -7.76
C ILE A 522 15.59 40.00 -7.14
N ALA A 523 16.04 39.04 -7.95
CA ALA A 523 16.72 37.85 -7.44
C ALA A 523 18.03 38.20 -6.71
N PRO A 524 18.91 39.07 -7.22
CA PRO A 524 20.11 39.49 -6.50
C PRO A 524 19.81 40.22 -5.17
N ALA A 525 18.77 41.06 -5.12
CA ALA A 525 18.36 41.73 -3.89
C ALA A 525 17.94 40.74 -2.80
N SER A 526 17.32 39.61 -3.17
CA SER A 526 16.92 38.58 -2.20
C SER A 526 18.10 37.87 -1.51
N ALA A 527 19.33 37.95 -2.05
CA ALA A 527 20.53 37.43 -1.39
C ALA A 527 21.02 38.28 -0.20
N LYS A 528 20.48 39.50 -0.06
CA LYS A 528 20.87 40.44 0.98
C LYS A 528 19.88 40.38 2.15
N SER A 529 19.51 41.48 2.80
CA SER A 529 18.49 41.46 3.87
C SER A 529 17.05 41.61 3.34
N ILE A 530 16.05 41.32 4.20
CA ILE A 530 14.63 41.53 3.86
C ILE A 530 14.32 43.03 3.66
N GLU A 531 14.98 43.90 4.41
CA GLU A 531 14.83 45.36 4.31
C GLU A 531 15.37 45.87 2.97
N GLU A 532 16.53 45.36 2.54
CA GLU A 532 17.08 45.73 1.24
C GLU A 532 16.25 45.19 0.08
N LEU A 533 15.65 44.01 0.23
CA LEU A 533 14.67 43.49 -0.72
C LEU A 533 13.40 44.36 -0.76
N ASP A 534 12.86 44.78 0.40
CA ASP A 534 11.71 45.69 0.46
C ASP A 534 12.01 47.02 -0.23
N PHE A 535 13.17 47.62 0.07
CA PHE A 535 13.62 48.85 -0.57
C PHE A 535 13.67 48.71 -2.10
N GLU A 536 14.29 47.63 -2.59
CA GLU A 536 14.40 47.39 -4.03
C GLU A 536 13.05 47.15 -4.69
N LEU A 537 12.15 46.41 -4.04
CA LEU A 537 10.80 46.16 -4.55
C LEU A 537 9.98 47.45 -4.62
N ARG A 538 10.05 48.32 -3.60
CA ARG A 538 9.41 49.64 -3.62
C ARG A 538 9.97 50.52 -4.73
N ARG A 539 11.30 50.55 -4.91
CA ARG A 539 11.95 51.27 -6.03
C ARG A 539 11.40 50.82 -7.38
N LEU A 540 11.17 49.51 -7.56
CA LEU A 540 10.65 48.93 -8.79
C LEU A 540 9.14 49.15 -8.99
N SER A 541 8.36 49.28 -7.92
CA SER A 541 6.90 49.39 -7.97
C SER A 541 6.36 50.82 -7.90
N GLU A 542 7.07 51.73 -7.23
CA GLU A 542 6.64 53.10 -6.91
C GLU A 542 7.54 54.17 -7.54
N GLY A 543 8.70 53.78 -8.09
CA GLY A 543 9.61 54.70 -8.76
C GLY A 543 9.08 55.25 -10.09
N ALA A 544 9.67 56.35 -10.55
CA ALA A 544 9.27 57.08 -11.77
C ALA A 544 9.24 56.21 -13.05
N LYS A 545 10.03 55.13 -13.10
CA LYS A 545 10.01 54.10 -14.16
C LYS A 545 9.53 52.77 -13.59
N ARG A 546 8.25 52.69 -13.23
CA ARG A 546 7.62 51.49 -12.66
C ARG A 546 7.84 50.26 -13.56
N LYS A 547 8.47 49.22 -12.99
CA LYS A 547 8.76 47.95 -13.67
C LYS A 547 7.88 46.79 -13.21
N ILE A 548 7.27 46.88 -12.03
CA ILE A 548 6.37 45.87 -11.47
C ILE A 548 5.12 46.52 -10.85
N ASN A 549 4.08 45.74 -10.59
CA ASN A 549 2.90 46.22 -9.85
C ASN A 549 3.18 46.25 -8.33
N PRO A 550 2.79 47.31 -7.57
CA PRO A 550 2.94 47.35 -6.11
C PRO A 550 2.36 46.15 -5.39
N ASN A 551 1.21 45.64 -5.85
CA ASN A 551 0.63 44.44 -5.25
C ASN A 551 1.48 43.20 -5.49
N ASP A 552 2.11 43.10 -6.67
CA ASP A 552 3.05 42.01 -6.97
C ASP A 552 4.35 42.15 -6.15
N GLY A 553 4.87 43.38 -5.99
CA GLY A 553 5.99 43.69 -5.10
C GLY A 553 5.74 43.28 -3.65
N LYS A 554 4.58 43.64 -3.09
CA LYS A 554 4.18 43.24 -1.73
C LYS A 554 4.11 41.72 -1.57
N LYS A 555 3.59 41.00 -2.57
CA LYS A 555 3.53 39.53 -2.56
C LYS A 555 4.92 38.89 -2.63
N ILE A 556 5.84 39.46 -3.40
CA ILE A 556 7.23 38.98 -3.46
C ILE A 556 7.92 39.15 -2.09
N LEU A 557 7.70 40.29 -1.43
CA LEU A 557 8.23 40.52 -0.08
C LEU A 557 7.61 39.56 0.94
N ASP A 558 6.30 39.34 0.89
CA ASP A 558 5.60 38.38 1.75
C ASP A 558 6.13 36.96 1.55
N PHE A 559 6.37 36.55 0.31
CA PHE A 559 7.03 35.29 -0.01
C PHE A 559 8.40 35.18 0.65
N ALA A 560 9.26 36.20 0.53
CA ALA A 560 10.58 36.21 1.16
C ALA A 560 10.50 36.06 2.69
N LYS A 561 9.56 36.77 3.33
CA LYS A 561 9.32 36.68 4.78
C LYS A 561 8.82 35.29 5.21
N LYS A 562 7.92 34.69 4.42
CA LYS A 562 7.40 33.34 4.67
C LYS A 562 8.49 32.27 4.58
N ILE A 563 9.41 32.40 3.62
CA ILE A 563 10.58 31.52 3.54
C ILE A 563 11.45 31.69 4.78
N ASP A 564 11.77 32.92 5.20
CA ASP A 564 12.60 33.14 6.39
C ASP A 564 11.97 32.61 7.68
N GLU A 565 10.67 32.82 7.87
CA GLU A 565 9.94 32.32 9.04
C GLU A 565 9.89 30.79 9.08
N ASN A 566 9.76 30.13 7.92
CA ASN A 566 9.75 28.67 7.82
C ASN A 566 11.13 28.04 8.12
N HIS A 567 12.18 28.87 8.20
CA HIS A 567 13.57 28.48 8.50
C HIS A 567 14.16 29.35 9.64
N ARG A 568 13.32 29.85 10.56
CA ARG A 568 13.71 30.79 11.62
C ARG A 568 14.76 30.23 12.58
N GLU A 569 14.85 28.91 12.70
CA GLU A 569 15.83 28.18 13.49
C GLU A 569 17.24 28.19 12.88
N LEU A 570 17.37 28.55 11.60
CA LEU A 570 18.66 28.66 10.91
C LEU A 570 19.30 30.03 11.12
N THR A 571 20.60 30.11 10.84
CA THR A 571 21.32 31.39 10.87
C THR A 571 20.83 32.32 9.75
N GLU A 572 21.01 33.62 9.94
CA GLU A 572 20.65 34.63 8.93
C GLU A 572 21.31 34.37 7.57
N GLU A 573 22.58 33.93 7.56
CA GLU A 573 23.29 33.57 6.34
C GLU A 573 22.66 32.36 5.63
N GLN A 574 22.25 31.34 6.40
CA GLN A 574 21.58 30.15 5.86
C GLN A 574 20.21 30.51 5.27
N ARG A 575 19.41 31.32 5.98
CA ARG A 575 18.12 31.82 5.48
C ARG A 575 18.27 32.60 4.18
N ARG A 576 19.23 33.54 4.12
CA ARG A 576 19.59 34.28 2.89
C ARG A 576 19.92 33.35 1.74
N SER A 577 20.73 32.32 2.01
CA SER A 577 21.11 31.35 0.99
C SER A 577 19.91 30.55 0.47
N ILE A 578 18.98 30.13 1.34
CA ILE A 578 17.77 29.41 0.95
C ILE A 578 16.81 30.32 0.16
N ARG A 579 16.57 31.53 0.65
CA ARG A 579 15.74 32.54 -0.02
C ARG A 579 16.28 32.87 -1.41
N TYR A 580 17.56 33.22 -1.52
CA TYR A 580 18.19 33.50 -2.81
C TYR A 580 18.07 32.32 -3.77
N ALA A 581 18.30 31.11 -3.28
CA ALA A 581 18.14 29.90 -4.06
C ALA A 581 16.71 29.72 -4.58
N ALA A 582 15.69 29.95 -3.74
CA ALA A 582 14.29 29.90 -4.15
C ALA A 582 13.96 30.95 -5.23
N PHE A 583 14.39 32.20 -5.05
CA PHE A 583 14.23 33.27 -6.04
C PHE A 583 14.93 32.96 -7.37
N LYS A 584 16.13 32.41 -7.32
CA LYS A 584 16.88 31.97 -8.52
C LYS A 584 16.17 30.84 -9.25
N ARG A 585 15.46 29.95 -8.54
CA ARG A 585 14.65 28.90 -9.17
C ARG A 585 13.36 29.44 -9.78
N LEU A 586 12.76 30.47 -9.19
CA LEU A 586 11.62 31.15 -9.79
C LEU A 586 11.96 31.79 -11.14
N SER A 587 13.22 32.18 -11.39
CA SER A 587 13.68 32.66 -12.71
C SER A 587 13.38 31.68 -13.84
N ASP A 588 13.43 30.37 -13.55
CA ASP A 588 13.08 29.32 -14.52
C ASP A 588 11.63 29.48 -15.02
N PHE A 589 10.75 30.18 -14.30
CA PHE A 589 9.35 30.46 -14.65
C PHE A 589 9.10 31.84 -15.25
N ALA A 590 10.05 32.78 -15.16
CA ALA A 590 9.95 34.11 -15.75
C ALA A 590 10.08 34.06 -17.29
N MET A 591 10.89 33.14 -17.83
CA MET A 591 11.12 33.01 -19.27
C MET A 591 9.89 32.43 -19.99
N GLY A 592 9.02 33.25 -20.56
CA GLY A 592 7.87 32.79 -21.35
C GLY A 592 8.27 32.06 -22.63
N LYS A 593 8.70 30.79 -22.53
CA LYS A 593 8.63 29.75 -23.57
C LYS A 593 8.19 28.44 -22.95
#